data_AF-A0A6L2NWA4-F1
#
_entry.id   AF-A0A6L2NWA4-F1
#
_cell.length_a   1.000
_cell.length_b   1.000
_cell.length_c   1.000
_cell.angle_alpha   90.00
_cell.angle_beta   90.00
_cell.angle_gamma   90.00
#
_symmetry.space_group_name_H-M   'P 1'
#
loop_
_entity.id
_entity.type
_entity.pdbx_description
1 polymer ?
#
loop_
_entity_poly.entity_id
_entity_poly.type
_entity_poly.pdbx_seq_one_letter_code
_entity_poly.pdbx_strand_id
1 'polypeptide(L)'
;MANTGMLLLHELARAADSNDIRDQLLVLFTREVVEDTEKMENYHQLSGQLRNGVRMRDRYIRELRTFDMFDEVVESIEILKRLQLDDMEKVSRLLLMAREIQSKVFEKNTFIARLRD
;
A
#
# COMPACT_ATOMS: atom_id res chain seq x y z
N MET A 1 8.80 -29.93 6.69
CA MET A 1 7.75 -28.92 6.46
C MET A 1 6.50 -29.08 7.34
N ALA A 2 6.33 -30.18 8.10
CA ALA A 2 5.16 -30.39 8.97
C ALA A 2 5.14 -29.53 10.27
N ASN A 3 6.31 -29.16 10.81
CA ASN A 3 6.38 -28.44 12.09
C ASN A 3 5.81 -27.01 12.04
N THR A 4 5.91 -26.30 10.91
CA THR A 4 5.47 -24.90 10.81
C THR A 4 3.94 -24.77 10.84
N GLY A 5 3.23 -25.68 10.16
CA GLY A 5 1.76 -25.69 10.18
C GLY A 5 1.19 -26.05 11.56
N MET A 6 1.85 -26.97 12.27
CA MET A 6 1.45 -27.35 13.63
C MET A 6 1.68 -26.21 14.64
N LEU A 7 2.76 -25.44 14.48
CA LEU A 7 3.03 -24.24 15.29
C LEU A 7 1.97 -23.16 15.06
N LEU A 8 1.59 -22.92 13.80
CA LEU A 8 0.55 -21.94 13.46
C LEU A 8 -0.80 -22.32 14.07
N LEU A 9 -1.21 -23.60 13.98
CA LEU A 9 -2.47 -24.08 14.57
C LEU A 9 -2.47 -23.94 16.10
N HIS A 10 -1.37 -24.27 16.77
CA HIS A 10 -1.26 -24.08 18.22
C HIS A 10 -1.32 -22.61 18.62
N GLU A 11 -0.69 -21.71 17.85
CA GLU A 11 -0.75 -20.27 18.10
C GLU A 11 -2.18 -19.74 17.92
N LEU A 12 -2.86 -20.15 16.84
CA LEU A 12 -4.25 -19.75 16.58
C LEU A 12 -5.19 -20.29 17.66
N ALA A 13 -5.05 -21.56 18.05
CA ALA A 13 -5.84 -22.15 19.13
C ALA A 13 -5.67 -21.39 20.44
N ARG A 14 -4.43 -21.02 20.77
CA ARG A 14 -4.11 -20.22 21.94
C ARG A 14 -4.67 -18.79 21.85
N ALA A 15 -4.58 -18.16 20.68
CA ALA A 15 -5.06 -16.81 20.47
C ALA A 15 -6.59 -16.72 20.46
N ALA A 16 -7.26 -17.79 20.01
CA ALA A 16 -8.70 -17.94 20.04
C ALA A 16 -9.25 -18.43 21.39
N ASP A 17 -8.37 -18.89 22.30
CA ASP A 17 -8.74 -19.65 23.51
C ASP A 17 -9.70 -20.82 23.21
N SER A 18 -9.52 -21.45 22.03
CA SER A 18 -10.44 -22.42 21.49
C SER A 18 -9.75 -23.36 20.50
N ASN A 19 -10.03 -24.66 20.63
CA ASN A 19 -9.64 -25.65 19.63
C ASN A 19 -10.65 -25.72 18.47
N ASP A 20 -11.73 -24.95 18.53
CA ASP A 20 -12.69 -24.87 17.44
C ASP A 20 -12.08 -24.15 16.24
N ILE A 21 -12.21 -24.77 15.07
CA ILE A 21 -11.61 -24.27 13.83
C ILE A 21 -12.22 -22.93 13.40
N ARG A 22 -13.51 -22.69 13.69
CA ARG A 22 -14.20 -21.43 13.37
C ARG A 22 -13.59 -20.28 14.16
N ASP A 23 -13.34 -20.47 15.45
CA ASP A 23 -12.74 -19.46 16.32
C ASP A 23 -11.29 -19.15 15.89
N GLN A 24 -10.53 -20.19 15.53
CA GLN A 24 -9.17 -20.03 15.01
C GLN A 24 -9.14 -19.29 13.66
N LEU A 25 -10.05 -19.63 12.74
CA LEU A 25 -10.20 -18.93 11.46
C LEU A 25 -10.62 -17.46 11.67
N LEU A 26 -11.49 -17.21 12.64
CA LEU A 26 -11.91 -15.85 12.98
C LEU A 26 -10.71 -15.00 13.43
N VAL A 27 -9.86 -15.54 14.31
CA VAL A 27 -8.62 -14.86 14.75
C VAL A 27 -7.67 -14.64 13.58
N LEU A 28 -7.44 -15.68 12.77
CA LEU A 28 -6.54 -15.61 11.62
C LEU A 28 -6.94 -14.50 10.65
N PHE A 29 -8.17 -14.54 10.14
CA PHE A 29 -8.63 -13.55 9.16
C PHE A 29 -8.76 -12.15 9.75
N THR A 30 -9.09 -12.02 11.04
CA THR A 30 -9.09 -10.71 11.70
C THR A 30 -7.68 -10.10 11.74
N ARG A 31 -6.65 -10.90 12.07
CA ARG A 31 -5.26 -10.43 12.03
C ARG A 31 -4.84 -10.02 10.62
N GLU A 32 -5.14 -10.87 9.64
CA GLU A 32 -4.79 -10.56 8.25
C GLU A 32 -5.49 -9.30 7.73
N VAL A 33 -6.74 -9.04 8.14
CA VAL A 33 -7.45 -7.80 7.78
C VAL A 33 -6.74 -6.57 8.35
N VAL A 34 -6.25 -6.64 9.59
CA VAL A 34 -5.48 -5.55 10.21
C VAL A 34 -4.18 -5.30 9.45
N GLU A 35 -3.40 -6.35 9.16
CA GLU A 35 -2.15 -6.25 8.40
C GLU A 35 -2.36 -5.69 6.99
N ASP A 36 -3.38 -6.19 6.28
CA ASP A 36 -3.72 -5.73 4.94
C ASP A 36 -4.19 -4.26 4.98
N THR A 37 -4.96 -3.85 5.99
CA THR A 37 -5.40 -2.46 6.13
C THR A 37 -4.21 -1.53 6.36
N GLU A 38 -3.28 -1.88 7.24
CA GLU A 38 -2.06 -1.10 7.48
C GLU A 38 -1.22 -0.98 6.20
N LYS A 39 -1.08 -2.09 5.45
CA LYS A 39 -0.35 -2.10 4.17
C LYS A 39 -1.01 -1.20 3.12
N MET A 40 -2.34 -1.20 3.05
CA MET A 40 -3.11 -0.31 2.17
C MET A 40 -2.90 1.17 2.53
N GLU A 41 -2.94 1.51 3.82
CA GLU A 41 -2.69 2.87 4.31
C GLU A 41 -1.27 3.33 3.97
N ASN A 42 -0.26 2.46 4.14
CA ASN A 42 1.12 2.73 3.74
C ASN A 42 1.24 3.05 2.24
N TYR A 43 0.54 2.32 1.36
CA TYR A 43 0.52 2.64 -0.07
C TYR A 43 -0.13 3.98 -0.37
N HIS A 44 -1.22 4.33 0.31
CA HIS A 44 -1.83 5.65 0.18
C HIS A 44 -0.90 6.77 0.65
N GLN A 45 -0.19 6.58 1.77
CA GLN A 45 0.77 7.54 2.29
C GLN A 45 1.92 7.77 1.30
N LEU A 46 2.55 6.71 0.81
CA LEU A 46 3.64 6.79 -0.17
C LEU A 46 3.17 7.47 -1.47
N SER A 47 1.97 7.14 -1.94
CA SER A 47 1.35 7.81 -3.10
C SER A 47 1.18 9.31 -2.86
N GLY A 48 0.75 9.71 -1.67
CA GLY A 48 0.65 11.11 -1.26
C GLY A 48 1.99 11.84 -1.25
N GLN A 49 3.05 11.20 -0.74
CA GLN A 49 4.40 11.75 -0.73
C GLN A 49 4.93 11.99 -2.15
N LEU A 50 4.77 11.02 -3.05
CA LEU A 50 5.18 11.15 -4.45
C LEU A 50 4.42 12.27 -5.17
N ARG A 51 3.09 12.36 -4.96
CA ARG A 51 2.28 13.47 -5.51
C ARG A 51 2.75 14.83 -5.03
N ASN A 52 3.15 14.95 -3.76
CA ASN A 52 3.72 16.18 -3.24
C ASN A 52 5.08 16.50 -3.90
N GLY A 53 5.93 15.48 -4.12
CA GLY A 53 7.17 15.63 -4.88
C GLY A 53 6.93 16.14 -6.31
N VAL A 54 5.95 15.58 -7.01
CA VAL A 54 5.54 16.06 -8.36
C VAL A 54 5.11 17.53 -8.32
N ARG A 55 4.27 17.92 -7.35
CA ARG A 55 3.81 19.31 -7.18
C ARG A 55 4.95 20.28 -6.87
N MET A 56 5.94 19.86 -6.09
CA MET A 56 7.12 20.68 -5.79
C MET A 56 7.99 20.86 -7.04
N ARG A 57 8.24 19.79 -7.80
CA ARG A 57 8.96 19.88 -9.08
C ARG A 57 8.23 20.75 -10.10
N ASP A 58 6.89 20.74 -10.13
CA ASP A 58 6.11 21.66 -10.98
C ASP A 58 6.38 23.13 -10.64
N ARG A 59 6.57 23.45 -9.35
CA ARG A 59 6.94 24.82 -8.93
C ARG A 59 8.34 25.16 -9.43
N TYR A 60 9.32 24.29 -9.21
CA TYR A 60 10.68 24.50 -9.69
C TYR A 60 10.76 24.64 -11.20
N ILE A 61 10.04 23.82 -11.98
CA ILE A 61 9.99 23.97 -13.44
C ILE A 61 9.42 25.32 -13.84
N ARG A 62 8.37 25.81 -13.17
CA ARG A 62 7.81 27.15 -13.44
C ARG A 62 8.79 28.26 -13.12
N GLU A 63 9.50 28.16 -12.00
CA GLU A 63 10.55 29.12 -11.61
C GLU A 63 11.71 29.10 -12.61
N LEU A 64 12.21 27.92 -12.99
CA LEU A 64 13.29 27.76 -13.96
C LEU A 64 12.96 28.40 -15.32
N ARG A 65 11.70 28.32 -15.75
CA ARG A 65 11.21 28.95 -16.99
C ARG A 65 11.21 30.49 -16.97
N THR A 66 11.45 31.11 -15.82
CA THR A 66 11.53 32.57 -15.70
C THR A 66 12.93 33.12 -15.93
N PHE A 67 13.96 32.26 -15.92
CA PHE A 67 15.33 32.63 -16.24
C PHE A 67 15.55 32.63 -17.76
N ASP A 68 16.61 33.30 -18.19
CA ASP A 68 17.11 33.18 -19.55
C ASP A 68 17.44 31.70 -19.85
N MET A 69 17.00 31.23 -21.00
CA MET A 69 17.03 29.81 -21.37
C MET A 69 18.43 29.39 -21.84
N PHE A 70 19.36 29.27 -20.89
CA PHE A 70 20.64 28.63 -21.11
C PHE A 70 20.48 27.10 -21.16
N ASP A 71 21.42 26.42 -21.82
CA ASP A 71 21.37 24.97 -22.03
C ASP A 71 21.26 24.21 -20.69
N GLU A 72 21.91 24.69 -19.62
CA GLU A 72 21.84 24.08 -18.29
C GLU A 72 20.44 24.20 -17.64
N VAL A 73 19.72 25.31 -17.92
CA VAL A 73 18.34 25.52 -17.44
C VAL A 73 17.39 24.58 -18.19
N VAL A 74 17.59 24.42 -19.49
CA VAL A 74 16.84 23.46 -20.33
C VAL A 74 17.04 22.04 -19.81
N GLU A 75 18.29 21.63 -19.60
CA GLU A 75 18.63 20.29 -19.10
C GLU A 75 18.00 20.03 -17.73
N SER A 76 18.09 20.99 -16.82
CA SER A 76 17.49 20.90 -15.49
C SER A 76 15.97 20.71 -15.55
N ILE A 77 15.28 21.44 -16.43
CA ILE A 77 13.83 21.28 -16.65
C ILE A 77 13.51 19.88 -17.20
N GLU A 78 14.32 19.36 -18.13
CA GLU A 78 14.12 18.02 -18.68
C GLU A 78 14.30 16.92 -17.62
N ILE A 79 15.33 17.02 -16.78
CA ILE A 79 15.57 16.07 -15.68
C ILE A 79 14.36 16.06 -14.74
N LEU A 80 13.86 17.24 -14.35
CA LEU A 80 12.70 17.34 -13.45
C LEU A 80 11.45 16.72 -14.06
N LYS A 81 11.20 16.93 -15.36
CA LYS A 81 10.07 16.31 -16.07
C LYS A 81 10.17 14.79 -16.11
N ARG A 82 11.36 14.23 -16.38
CA ARG A 82 11.56 12.76 -16.39
C ARG A 82 11.27 12.16 -15.01
N LEU A 83 11.80 12.78 -13.94
CA LEU A 83 11.53 12.35 -12.57
C LEU A 83 10.04 12.44 -12.20
N GLN A 84 9.30 13.42 -12.74
CA GLN A 84 7.86 13.50 -12.54
C GLN A 84 7.11 12.34 -13.22
N LEU A 85 7.50 11.94 -14.43
CA LEU A 85 6.89 10.80 -15.11
C LEU A 85 7.08 9.51 -14.31
N ASP A 86 8.30 9.25 -13.85
CA ASP A 86 8.61 8.07 -13.03
C ASP A 86 7.78 8.03 -11.73
N ASP A 87 7.65 9.18 -11.06
CA ASP A 87 6.89 9.25 -9.81
C ASP A 87 5.38 9.14 -10.04
N MET A 88 4.86 9.61 -11.18
CA MET A 88 3.46 9.42 -11.56
C MET A 88 3.15 7.95 -11.90
N GLU A 89 4.09 7.22 -12.50
CA GLU A 89 3.97 5.78 -12.72
C GLU A 89 3.93 5.02 -11.37
N LYS A 90 4.87 5.33 -10.47
CA LYS A 90 4.90 4.75 -9.11
C LYS A 90 3.62 5.05 -8.34
N VAL A 91 3.10 6.27 -8.41
CA VAL A 91 1.81 6.67 -7.81
C VAL A 91 0.69 5.78 -8.32
N SER A 92 0.62 5.57 -9.63
CA SER A 92 -0.41 4.75 -10.27
C SER A 92 -0.32 3.30 -9.79
N ARG A 93 0.89 2.75 -9.72
CA ARG A 93 1.14 1.39 -9.23
C ARG A 93 0.76 1.22 -7.75
N LEU A 94 1.12 2.17 -6.89
CA LEU A 94 0.76 2.13 -5.46
C LEU A 94 -0.76 2.16 -5.26
N LEU A 95 -1.48 2.97 -6.05
CA LEU A 95 -2.94 3.02 -5.97
C LEU A 95 -3.61 1.73 -6.47
N LEU A 96 -3.04 1.07 -7.49
CA LEU A 96 -3.51 -0.25 -7.92
C LEU A 96 -3.31 -1.29 -6.81
N MET A 97 -2.13 -1.34 -6.20
CA MET A 97 -1.86 -2.26 -5.09
C MET A 97 -2.78 -2.00 -3.88
N ALA A 98 -3.03 -0.74 -3.55
CA ALA A 98 -3.98 -0.38 -2.49
C ALA A 98 -5.39 -0.90 -2.80
N ARG A 99 -5.85 -0.74 -4.04
CA ARG A 99 -7.16 -1.24 -4.48
C ARG A 99 -7.26 -2.77 -4.46
N GLU A 100 -6.21 -3.47 -4.86
CA GLU A 100 -6.17 -4.93 -4.78
C GLU A 100 -6.28 -5.42 -3.33
N ILE A 101 -5.59 -4.76 -2.40
CA ILE A 101 -5.68 -5.07 -0.98
C ILE A 101 -7.08 -4.75 -0.44
N GLN A 102 -7.65 -3.61 -0.83
CA GLN A 102 -9.01 -3.25 -0.43
C GLN A 102 -10.03 -4.35 -0.80
N SER A 103 -9.93 -4.91 -2.01
CA SER A 103 -10.78 -6.03 -2.43
C SER A 103 -10.58 -7.25 -1.55
N LYS A 104 -9.33 -7.60 -1.21
CA LYS A 104 -9.02 -8.73 -0.30
C LYS A 104 -9.59 -8.52 1.10
N VAL A 105 -9.42 -7.32 1.66
CA VAL A 105 -9.99 -6.95 2.96
C VAL A 105 -11.50 -7.08 2.95
N PHE A 106 -12.16 -6.64 1.88
CA PHE A 106 -13.61 -6.77 1.73
C PHE A 106 -14.07 -8.24 1.70
N GLU A 107 -13.38 -9.09 0.94
CA GLU A 107 -13.66 -10.53 0.88
C GLU A 107 -13.46 -11.21 2.24
N LYS A 108 -12.35 -10.91 2.94
CA LYS A 108 -12.05 -11.43 4.27
C LYS A 108 -13.09 -11.00 5.30
N ASN A 109 -13.51 -9.73 5.29
CA ASN A 109 -14.56 -9.23 6.18
C ASN A 109 -15.91 -9.91 5.90
N THR A 110 -16.23 -10.16 4.62
CA THR A 110 -17.44 -10.92 4.25
C THR A 110 -17.38 -12.35 4.76
N PHE A 111 -16.22 -13.00 4.67
CA PHE A 111 -16.00 -14.34 5.21
C PHE A 111 -16.13 -14.36 6.75
N ILE A 112 -15.49 -13.41 7.44
CA ILE A 112 -15.58 -13.24 8.89
C ILE A 112 -17.04 -13.08 9.34
N ALA A 113 -17.83 -12.26 8.63
CA ALA A 113 -19.25 -12.07 8.95
C ALA A 113 -20.01 -13.40 8.90
N ARG A 114 -19.80 -14.20 7.84
CA ARG A 114 -20.43 -15.52 7.68
C ARG A 114 -19.99 -16.56 8.72
N LEU A 115 -18.79 -16.41 9.30
CA LEU A 115 -18.35 -17.30 10.38
C LEU A 115 -19.04 -17.00 11.71
N ARG A 116 -19.49 -15.75 11.91
CA ARG A 116 -20.18 -15.31 13.12
C ARG A 116 -21.68 -15.64 13.11
N ASP A 117 -22.24 -15.89 11.93
CA ASP A 117 -23.59 -16.41 11.72
C ASP A 117 -23.68 -17.93 12.07
#